data_AF-A0A6C0J0X2-F1
#
_entry.id   AF-A0A6C0J0X2-F1
#
_cell.length_a   1.000
_cell.length_b   1.000
_cell.length_c   1.000
_cell.angle_alpha   90.00
_cell.angle_beta   90.00
_cell.angle_gamma   90.00
#
_symmetry.space_group_name_H-M   'P 1'
#
loop_
_entity.id
_entity.type
_entity.pdbx_description
1 polymer ?
#
loop_
_entity_poly.entity_id
_entity_poly.type
_entity_poly.pdbx_seq_one_letter_code
_entity_poly.pdbx_strand_id
1 'polypeptide(L)'
;MKRPVRQSDGKYHIKNGKFEELFGSRTQVMNGTAYKTSGELTKKNLLMNKWGRIVSAKKHKTAKKEKRLEKAGFFAKKGKFGYVKKTARKSRKSRKMKGGMPELTPGDV
;
A
#
# COMPACT_ATOMS: atom_id res chain seq x y z
N MET A 1 21.27 4.92 -18.66
CA MET A 1 21.66 5.68 -17.44
C MET A 1 22.98 5.12 -16.93
N LYS A 2 23.98 5.96 -16.62
CA LYS A 2 25.30 5.50 -16.15
C LYS A 2 25.20 4.93 -14.74
N ARG A 3 25.89 3.80 -14.47
CA ARG A 3 25.92 3.17 -13.14
C ARG A 3 26.62 4.10 -12.14
N PRO A 4 26.10 4.28 -10.91
CA PRO A 4 26.81 5.02 -9.86
C PRO A 4 28.12 4.30 -9.54
N VAL A 5 29.22 5.04 -9.56
CA VAL A 5 30.56 4.55 -9.21
C VAL A 5 31.06 5.31 -7.98
N ARG A 6 31.92 4.64 -7.20
CA ARG A 6 32.60 5.26 -6.06
C ARG A 6 33.58 6.32 -6.60
N GLN A 7 33.60 7.50 -6.00
CA GLN A 7 34.55 8.55 -6.35
C GLN A 7 35.85 8.43 -5.52
N SER A 8 36.81 9.32 -5.77
CA SER A 8 38.11 9.39 -5.06
C SER A 8 37.96 9.36 -3.54
N ASP A 9 36.90 9.98 -3.01
CA ASP A 9 36.64 10.11 -1.57
C ASP A 9 36.12 8.82 -0.93
N GLY A 10 35.98 7.74 -1.71
CA GLY A 10 35.39 6.48 -1.24
C GLY A 10 33.88 6.54 -1.01
N LYS A 11 33.20 7.63 -1.39
CA LYS A 11 31.75 7.81 -1.22
C LYS A 11 31.00 7.80 -2.56
N TYR A 12 29.71 7.52 -2.47
CA TYR A 12 28.76 7.62 -3.56
C TYR A 12 28.06 8.98 -3.52
N HIS A 13 28.25 9.78 -4.56
CA HIS A 13 27.57 11.06 -4.75
C HIS A 13 26.36 10.85 -5.66
N ILE A 14 25.16 10.78 -5.07
CA ILE A 14 23.92 10.48 -5.80
C ILE A 14 22.92 11.60 -5.57
N LYS A 15 22.58 12.32 -6.64
CA LYS A 15 21.74 13.53 -6.60
C LYS A 15 22.32 14.56 -5.62
N ASN A 16 21.65 14.79 -4.49
CA ASN A 16 22.03 15.78 -3.47
C ASN A 16 22.55 15.14 -2.18
N GLY A 17 22.98 13.87 -2.21
CA GLY A 17 23.44 13.16 -1.01
C GLY A 17 24.78 12.44 -1.22
N LYS A 18 25.59 12.44 -0.17
CA LYS A 18 26.80 11.63 -0.04
C LYS A 18 26.46 10.38 0.78
N PHE A 19 26.80 9.20 0.27
CA PHE A 19 26.53 7.93 0.93
C PHE A 19 27.80 7.09 0.99
N GLU A 20 28.03 6.38 2.08
CA GLU A 20 29.17 5.46 2.21
C GLU A 20 28.95 4.23 1.32
N GLU A 21 27.69 3.76 1.27
CA GLU A 21 27.28 2.57 0.54
C GLU A 21 26.15 2.89 -0.45
N LEU A 22 26.20 2.27 -1.64
CA LEU A 22 25.11 2.38 -2.60
C LEU A 22 23.89 1.56 -2.17
N PHE A 23 24.15 0.34 -1.71
CA PHE A 23 23.16 -0.62 -1.26
C PHE A 23 23.34 -0.92 0.22
N GLY A 24 22.24 -0.93 0.98
CA GLY A 24 22.28 -1.31 2.38
C GLY A 24 20.94 -1.86 2.89
N SER A 25 20.91 -2.13 4.19
CA SER A 25 19.70 -2.48 4.94
C SER A 25 18.72 -1.30 4.99
N ARG A 26 17.45 -1.59 5.31
CA ARG A 26 16.42 -0.55 5.48
C ARG A 26 16.79 0.47 6.57
N THR A 27 17.47 0.00 7.62
CA THR A 27 17.96 0.85 8.72
C THR A 27 19.06 1.79 8.25
N GLN A 28 20.08 1.27 7.53
CA GLN A 28 21.15 2.10 6.96
C GLN A 28 20.62 3.16 5.99
N VAL A 29 19.61 2.82 5.18
CA VAL A 29 18.97 3.79 4.27
C VAL A 29 18.19 4.86 5.04
N MET A 30 17.54 4.51 6.14
CA MET A 30 16.83 5.48 6.98
C MET A 30 17.80 6.42 7.71
N ASN A 31 18.91 5.88 8.19
CA ASN A 31 19.97 6.64 8.89
C ASN A 31 20.81 7.50 7.94
N GLY A 32 20.78 7.22 6.63
CA GLY A 32 21.50 8.00 5.61
C GLY A 32 22.89 7.48 5.27
N THR A 33 23.29 6.32 5.80
CA THR A 33 24.56 5.65 5.45
C THR A 33 24.52 5.10 4.02
N ALA A 34 23.38 4.54 3.62
CA ALA A 34 23.19 3.92 2.32
C ALA A 34 22.13 4.65 1.48
N TYR A 35 22.29 4.67 0.16
CA TYR A 35 21.34 5.36 -0.73
C TYR A 35 20.03 4.60 -0.92
N LYS A 36 20.10 3.30 -1.23
CA LYS A 36 18.95 2.44 -1.51
C LYS A 36 19.12 1.05 -0.92
N THR A 37 18.01 0.33 -0.77
CA THR A 37 18.06 -1.10 -0.43
C THR A 37 18.37 -1.94 -1.66
N SER A 38 18.66 -3.23 -1.46
CA SER A 38 18.78 -4.22 -2.55
C SER A 38 17.53 -4.25 -3.47
N GLY A 39 16.34 -4.03 -2.90
CA GLY A 39 15.08 -3.88 -3.63
C GLY A 39 14.78 -2.45 -4.11
N GLU A 40 15.81 -1.62 -4.24
CA GLU A 40 15.75 -0.25 -4.79
C GLU A 40 14.86 0.73 -4.04
N LEU A 41 14.60 0.47 -2.75
CA LEU A 41 13.84 1.38 -1.91
C LEU A 41 14.78 2.47 -1.36
N THR A 42 14.49 3.72 -1.69
CA THR A 42 15.12 4.89 -1.08
C THR A 42 14.39 5.29 0.20
N LYS A 43 14.99 6.20 0.98
CA LYS A 43 14.43 6.71 2.24
C LYS A 43 12.98 7.19 2.11
N LYS A 44 12.63 7.89 1.01
CA LYS A 44 11.26 8.37 0.74
C LYS A 44 10.22 7.24 0.59
N ASN A 45 10.66 6.04 0.20
CA ASN A 45 9.82 4.87 0.01
C ASN A 45 9.67 4.03 1.28
N LEU A 46 10.37 4.37 2.36
CA LEU A 46 10.34 3.68 3.64
C LEU A 46 9.59 4.51 4.68
N LEU A 47 8.94 3.83 5.62
CA LEU A 47 8.30 4.46 6.78
C LEU A 47 8.47 3.59 8.01
N MET A 48 8.52 4.22 9.18
CA MET A 48 8.48 3.52 10.47
C MET A 48 7.02 3.26 10.83
N ASN A 49 6.67 2.00 11.11
CA ASN A 49 5.34 1.67 11.59
C ASN A 49 5.25 1.89 13.11
N LYS A 50 4.04 1.78 13.67
CA LYS A 50 3.81 1.95 15.11
C LYS A 50 4.51 0.91 16.01
N TRP A 51 5.02 -0.17 15.43
CA TRP A 51 5.76 -1.23 16.13
C TRP A 51 7.27 -1.08 15.98
N GLY A 52 7.74 0.08 15.54
CA GLY A 52 9.16 0.39 15.38
C GLY A 52 9.87 -0.26 14.19
N ARG A 53 9.14 -0.92 13.28
CA ARG A 53 9.73 -1.55 12.09
C ARG A 53 9.71 -0.63 10.89
N ILE A 54 10.81 -0.61 10.13
CA ILE A 54 10.92 0.12 8.87
C ILE A 54 10.33 -0.72 7.73
N VAL A 55 9.23 -0.27 7.15
CA VAL A 55 8.48 -0.98 6.11
C VAL A 55 8.36 -0.15 4.83
N SER A 56 8.04 -0.81 3.71
CA SER A 56 7.74 -0.10 2.46
C SER A 56 6.43 0.68 2.57
N ALA A 57 6.48 1.97 2.26
CA ALA A 57 5.34 2.86 2.30
C ALA A 57 4.21 2.44 1.36
N LYS A 58 4.57 2.00 0.15
CA LYS A 58 3.60 1.51 -0.85
C LYS A 58 2.82 0.32 -0.32
N LYS A 59 3.53 -0.70 0.21
CA LYS A 59 2.91 -1.92 0.74
C LYS A 59 2.01 -1.63 1.95
N HIS A 60 2.46 -0.76 2.85
CA HIS A 60 1.66 -0.35 4.01
C HIS A 60 0.36 0.34 3.59
N LYS A 61 0.40 1.26 2.61
CA LYS A 61 -0.79 1.94 2.09
C LYS A 61 -1.73 0.98 1.35
N THR A 62 -1.21 0.13 0.47
CA THR A 62 -2.04 -0.82 -0.30
C THR A 62 -2.72 -1.84 0.61
N ALA A 63 -2.02 -2.36 1.63
CA ALA A 63 -2.59 -3.34 2.55
C ALA A 63 -3.84 -2.78 3.28
N LYS A 64 -3.78 -1.52 3.74
CA LYS A 64 -4.92 -0.85 4.39
C LYS A 64 -6.11 -0.62 3.46
N LYS A 65 -5.86 -0.34 2.18
CA LYS A 65 -6.91 -0.11 1.17
C LYS A 65 -7.55 -1.41 0.69
N GLU A 66 -6.75 -2.43 0.45
CA GLU A 66 -7.22 -3.62 -0.24
C GLU A 66 -7.96 -4.57 0.70
N LYS A 67 -7.53 -4.72 1.96
CA LYS A 67 -8.15 -5.60 2.96
C LYS A 67 -8.54 -6.97 2.37
N ARG A 68 -7.63 -7.59 1.62
CA ARG A 68 -7.91 -8.75 0.74
C ARG A 68 -8.60 -9.89 1.47
N LEU A 69 -8.12 -10.22 2.68
CA LEU A 69 -8.68 -11.29 3.50
C LEU A 69 -10.11 -10.98 3.95
N GLU A 70 -10.36 -9.78 4.47
CA GLU A 70 -11.71 -9.35 4.88
C GLU A 70 -12.68 -9.35 3.69
N LYS A 71 -12.24 -8.84 2.52
CA LYS A 71 -13.06 -8.84 1.30
C LYS A 71 -13.33 -10.24 0.76
N ALA A 72 -12.39 -11.17 0.93
CA ALA A 72 -12.56 -12.58 0.59
C ALA A 72 -13.37 -13.35 1.66
N GLY A 73 -13.84 -12.67 2.72
CA GLY A 73 -14.67 -13.25 3.76
C GLY A 73 -13.91 -13.92 4.91
N PHE A 74 -12.59 -13.75 5.00
CA PHE A 74 -11.77 -14.32 6.07
C PHE A 74 -11.56 -13.30 7.20
N PHE A 75 -11.96 -13.67 8.42
CA PHE A 75 -11.85 -12.86 9.63
C PHE A 75 -11.18 -13.63 10.77
N ALA A 76 -10.65 -12.91 11.76
CA ALA A 76 -10.17 -13.49 13.01
C ALA A 76 -11.15 -13.17 14.15
N LYS A 77 -11.35 -14.10 15.09
CA LYS A 77 -12.16 -13.90 16.31
C LYS A 77 -11.28 -14.14 17.53
N LYS A 78 -11.24 -13.18 18.46
CA LYS A 78 -10.48 -13.32 19.72
C LYS A 78 -10.90 -14.60 20.45
N GLY A 79 -9.92 -15.38 20.92
CA GLY A 79 -10.16 -16.65 21.62
C GLY A 79 -10.41 -17.86 20.71
N LYS A 80 -10.43 -17.71 19.38
CA LYS A 80 -10.50 -18.83 18.42
C LYS A 80 -9.26 -18.81 17.53
N PHE A 81 -8.47 -19.88 17.59
CA PHE A 81 -7.33 -20.08 16.70
C PHE A 81 -7.82 -20.40 15.28
N GLY A 82 -7.17 -19.83 14.26
CA GLY A 82 -7.52 -20.00 12.85
C GLY A 82 -8.42 -18.92 12.24
N TYR A 83 -8.84 -19.14 10.99
CA TYR A 83 -9.68 -18.21 10.25
C TYR A 83 -11.18 -18.51 10.48
N VAL A 84 -11.99 -17.47 10.44
CA VAL A 84 -13.46 -17.56 10.46
C VAL A 84 -13.96 -17.02 9.13
N LYS A 85 -14.58 -17.90 8.32
CA LYS A 85 -15.19 -17.51 7.05
C LYS A 85 -16.56 -16.91 7.32
N LYS A 86 -16.78 -15.67 6.90
CA LYS A 86 -18.07 -14.99 6.89
C LYS A 86 -18.44 -14.69 5.43
N THR A 87 -19.73 -14.64 5.14
CA THR A 87 -20.20 -14.14 3.85
C THR A 87 -19.75 -12.69 3.70
N ALA A 88 -18.90 -12.42 2.70
CA ALA A 88 -18.53 -11.05 2.38
C ALA A 88 -19.82 -10.28 2.06
N ARG A 89 -20.08 -9.17 2.77
CA ARG A 89 -21.26 -8.32 2.51
C ARG A 89 -21.16 -7.82 1.06
N LYS A 90 -21.84 -8.47 0.11
CA LYS A 90 -22.08 -7.92 -1.22
C LYS A 90 -22.86 -6.62 -0.99
N SER A 91 -22.30 -5.47 -1.38
CA SER A 91 -23.13 -4.27 -1.46
C SER A 91 -24.24 -4.61 -2.45
N ARG A 92 -25.50 -4.60 -1.99
CA ARG A 92 -26.63 -4.67 -2.90
C ARG A 92 -26.55 -3.41 -3.74
N LYS A 93 -26.08 -3.51 -4.98
CA LYS A 93 -26.12 -2.43 -5.96
C LYS A 93 -27.58 -1.99 -6.00
N SER A 94 -27.90 -0.80 -5.47
CA SER A 94 -29.27 -0.31 -5.56
C SER A 94 -29.58 -0.20 -7.04
N ARG A 95 -30.59 -0.95 -7.49
CA ARG A 95 -31.19 -0.71 -8.80
C ARG A 95 -31.80 0.68 -8.67
N LYS A 96 -31.15 1.68 -9.27
CA LYS A 96 -31.71 3.02 -9.43
C LYS A 96 -32.97 2.82 -10.27
N MET A 97 -34.14 2.79 -9.62
CA MET A 97 -35.44 2.84 -10.30
C MET A 97 -35.44 4.17 -11.06
N LYS A 98 -35.33 4.09 -12.38
CA LYS A 98 -35.54 5.25 -13.27
C LYS A 98 -37.05 5.47 -13.24
N GLY A 99 -37.51 6.51 -12.54
CA GLY A 99 -38.92 6.91 -12.56
C GLY A 99 -39.31 7.27 -13.99
N GLY A 100 -40.14 6.42 -14.60
CA GLY A 100 -40.96 6.78 -15.74
C GLY A 100 -42.34 7.13 -15.21
N MET A 101 -42.85 8.31 -15.58
CA MET A 101 -44.24 8.69 -15.31
C MET A 101 -45.18 7.64 -15.93
N PRO A 102 -46.24 7.17 -15.26
CA PRO A 102 -47.27 6.40 -15.92
C PRO A 102 -47.98 7.30 -16.94
N GLU A 103 -48.11 6.85 -18.19
CA GLU A 103 -48.93 7.51 -19.20
C GLU A 103 -50.40 7.49 -18.74
N LEU A 104 -51.05 8.65 -18.72
CA LEU A 104 -52.49 8.77 -18.55
C LEU A 104 -53.15 8.22 -19.82
N THR A 105 -53.85 7.10 -19.69
CA THR A 105 -54.69 6.55 -20.75
C THR A 105 -55.97 7.37 -20.86
N PRO A 106 -56.46 7.72 -22.06
CA PRO A 106 -57.69 8.48 -22.23
C PRO A 106 -58.91 7.58 -21.93
N GLY A 107 -59.25 7.44 -20.66
CA GLY A 107 -60.41 6.67 -20.19
C GLY A 107 -61.18 7.33 -19.05
N ASP A 108 -60.66 8.44 -18.51
CA ASP A 108 -61.28 9.19 -17.42
C ASP A 108 -61.78 10.54 -17.94
N VAL A 109 -62.96 10.55 -18.57
CA VAL A 109 -63.82 11.73 -18.77
C VAL A 109 -65.23 11.37 -18.30
#